data_AF-A0A9E2ZVJ7-F1
#
_entry.id   AF-A0A9E2ZVJ7-F1
#
_cell.length_a   1.000
_cell.length_b   1.000
_cell.length_c   1.000
_cell.angle_alpha   90.00
_cell.angle_beta   90.00
_cell.angle_gamma   90.00
#
_symmetry.space_group_name_H-M   'P 1'
#
loop_
_entity.id
_entity.type
_entity.pdbx_description
1 polymer ?
#
loop_
_entity_poly.entity_id
_entity_poly.type
_entity_poly.pdbx_seq_one_letter_code
_entity_poly.pdbx_strand_id
1 'polypeptide(L)'
;MSTGAIIGIVIAVIVVAAAIAVASGAMRRARLRRQFGPEYDRLAREMGSRKADAELAARERRVKALNIRELTPEQQATYSGDWTAIQEQFVDTPAEAVAAAHTLIWNVMRDRGYPTDDRTASLDALSVHHGRAMAGYRQVMELRTESASTEQLRETMIRCRALFEDLTGLRDGQPGRDRMTAIRERAAGDGAAADAPAPGASGTVAGDGTVAGDGTVADQGGRFTDNPGPTADTPR
;
A
#
# COMPACT_ATOMS: atom_id res chain seq x y z
N MET A 1 -20.93 60.01 -7.80
CA MET A 1 -21.05 58.63 -8.32
C MET A 1 -22.52 58.39 -8.63
N SER A 2 -22.89 58.18 -9.90
CA SER A 2 -24.30 57.98 -10.27
C SER A 2 -24.83 56.68 -9.66
N THR A 3 -26.04 56.72 -9.11
CA THR A 3 -26.71 55.56 -8.50
C THR A 3 -26.72 54.33 -9.42
N GLY A 4 -26.84 54.53 -10.73
CA GLY A 4 -26.75 53.46 -11.73
C GLY A 4 -25.39 52.75 -11.79
N ALA A 5 -24.28 53.47 -11.53
CA ALA A 5 -22.95 52.85 -11.47
C ALA A 5 -22.80 51.98 -10.22
N ILE A 6 -23.35 52.41 -9.09
CA ILE A 6 -23.34 51.64 -7.83
C ILE A 6 -24.17 50.36 -8.00
N ILE A 7 -25.38 50.46 -8.57
CA ILE A 7 -26.24 49.30 -8.85
C ILE A 7 -25.56 48.32 -9.81
N GLY A 8 -24.94 48.82 -10.88
CA GLY A 8 -24.19 47.99 -11.83
C GLY A 8 -23.05 47.21 -11.18
N ILE A 9 -22.28 47.85 -10.29
CA ILE A 9 -21.19 47.19 -9.55
C ILE A 9 -21.74 46.11 -8.61
N VAL A 10 -22.81 46.40 -7.86
CA VAL A 10 -23.40 45.42 -6.93
C VAL A 10 -23.90 44.17 -7.67
N ILE A 11 -24.58 44.35 -8.81
CA ILE A 11 -25.03 43.22 -9.64
C ILE A 11 -23.83 42.42 -10.16
N ALA A 12 -22.80 43.08 -10.65
CA ALA A 12 -21.59 42.41 -11.12
C ALA A 12 -20.93 41.58 -10.01
N VAL A 13 -20.82 42.11 -8.79
CA VAL A 13 -20.27 41.37 -7.63
C VAL A 13 -21.11 40.14 -7.29
N ILE A 14 -22.44 40.26 -7.28
CA ILE A 14 -23.33 39.13 -6.99
C ILE A 14 -23.18 38.03 -8.05
N VAL A 15 -23.12 38.40 -9.34
CA VAL A 15 -22.95 37.45 -10.44
C VAL A 15 -21.59 36.74 -10.34
N VAL A 16 -20.52 37.48 -10.05
CA VAL A 16 -19.18 36.90 -9.87
C VAL A 16 -19.16 35.96 -8.66
N ALA A 17 -19.74 36.36 -7.53
CA ALA A 17 -19.83 35.52 -6.34
C ALA A 17 -20.63 34.22 -6.60
N ALA A 18 -21.76 34.32 -7.32
CA ALA A 18 -22.55 33.17 -7.73
C ALA A 18 -21.78 32.24 -8.68
N ALA A 19 -21.05 32.79 -9.66
CA ALA A 19 -20.22 32.01 -10.57
C ALA A 19 -19.11 31.25 -9.83
N ILE A 20 -18.43 31.90 -8.87
CA ILE A 20 -17.41 31.27 -8.02
C ILE A 20 -18.03 30.17 -7.16
N ALA A 21 -19.20 30.40 -6.56
CA ALA A 21 -19.90 29.40 -5.75
C ALA A 21 -20.28 28.16 -6.57
N VAL A 22 -20.77 28.35 -7.80
CA VAL A 22 -21.10 27.23 -8.71
C VAL A 22 -19.84 26.49 -9.15
N ALA A 23 -18.78 27.20 -9.56
CA ALA A 23 -17.52 26.61 -10.00
C ALA A 23 -16.83 25.81 -8.88
N SER A 24 -16.78 26.36 -7.66
CA SER A 24 -16.21 25.68 -6.49
C SER A 24 -17.02 24.44 -6.10
N GLY A 25 -18.35 24.50 -6.17
CA GLY A 25 -19.22 23.33 -5.98
C GLY A 25 -18.94 22.21 -6.99
N ALA A 26 -18.82 22.57 -8.27
CA ALA A 26 -18.53 21.61 -9.34
C ALA A 26 -17.14 20.97 -9.17
N MET A 27 -16.10 21.75 -8.86
CA MET A 27 -14.75 21.25 -8.62
C MET A 27 -14.69 20.32 -7.41
N ARG A 28 -15.34 20.69 -6.30
CA ARG A 28 -15.41 19.86 -5.10
C ARG A 28 -16.07 18.52 -5.37
N ARG A 29 -17.18 18.52 -6.11
CA ARG A 29 -17.88 17.31 -6.51
C ARG A 29 -17.03 16.42 -7.42
N ALA A 30 -16.31 17.01 -8.38
CA ALA A 30 -15.38 16.28 -9.24
C ALA A 30 -14.24 15.64 -8.43
N ARG A 31 -13.69 16.33 -7.43
CA ARG A 31 -12.68 15.78 -6.50
C ARG A 31 -13.24 14.59 -5.72
N LEU A 32 -14.42 14.74 -5.10
CA LEU A 32 -15.05 13.66 -4.33
C LEU A 32 -15.33 12.43 -5.22
N ARG A 33 -15.84 12.64 -6.44
CA ARG A 33 -16.01 11.55 -7.42
C ARG A 33 -14.71 10.85 -7.78
N ARG A 34 -13.63 11.60 -8.01
CA ARG A 34 -12.31 11.02 -8.33
C ARG A 34 -11.73 10.21 -7.17
N GLN A 35 -11.91 10.69 -5.94
CA GLN A 35 -11.32 10.07 -4.74
C GLN A 35 -12.13 8.86 -4.25
N PHE A 36 -13.45 8.99 -4.13
CA PHE A 36 -14.33 7.93 -3.62
C PHE A 36 -14.80 6.97 -4.71
N GLY A 37 -14.76 7.38 -5.99
CA GLY A 37 -15.06 6.54 -7.14
C GLY A 37 -16.45 5.88 -7.03
N PRO A 38 -16.54 4.53 -7.11
CA PRO A 38 -17.81 3.80 -7.04
C PRO A 38 -18.65 4.06 -5.78
N GLU A 39 -17.99 4.38 -4.65
CA GLU A 39 -18.68 4.69 -3.39
C GLU A 39 -19.47 6.00 -3.50
N TYR A 40 -18.94 6.98 -4.25
CA TYR A 40 -19.68 8.20 -4.56
C TYR A 40 -20.97 7.87 -5.32
N ASP A 41 -20.85 7.09 -6.39
CA ASP A 41 -21.99 6.80 -7.26
C ASP A 41 -23.07 6.01 -6.52
N ARG A 42 -22.67 5.13 -5.60
CA ARG A 42 -23.59 4.44 -4.70
C ARG A 42 -24.34 5.40 -3.79
N LEU A 43 -23.63 6.21 -2.99
CA LEU A 43 -24.25 7.18 -2.08
C LEU A 43 -25.12 8.20 -2.83
N ALA A 44 -24.68 8.64 -4.00
CA ALA A 44 -25.43 9.56 -4.82
C ALA A 44 -26.74 8.95 -5.34
N ARG A 45 -26.78 7.64 -5.61
CA ARG A 45 -28.01 6.90 -5.93
C ARG A 45 -28.93 6.72 -4.72
N GLU A 46 -28.36 6.42 -3.55
CA GLU A 46 -29.13 6.12 -2.33
C GLU A 46 -29.74 7.37 -1.67
N MET A 47 -29.00 8.47 -1.56
CA MET A 47 -29.42 9.68 -0.83
C MET A 47 -29.44 10.97 -1.67
N GLY A 48 -29.07 10.88 -2.95
CA GLY A 48 -28.97 12.03 -3.85
C GLY A 48 -27.61 12.73 -3.76
N SER A 49 -27.18 13.34 -4.88
CA SER A 49 -25.81 13.86 -5.01
C SER A 49 -25.44 14.95 -3.99
N ARG A 50 -26.37 15.84 -3.64
CA ARG A 50 -26.07 16.92 -2.67
C ARG A 50 -25.84 16.36 -1.26
N LYS A 51 -26.60 15.35 -0.83
CA LYS A 51 -26.40 14.69 0.47
C LYS A 51 -25.13 13.84 0.48
N ALA A 52 -24.85 13.13 -0.62
CA ALA A 52 -23.62 12.38 -0.79
C ALA A 52 -22.36 13.28 -0.69
N ASP A 53 -22.38 14.44 -1.35
CA ASP A 53 -21.27 15.41 -1.28
C ASP A 53 -21.02 15.90 0.17
N ALA A 54 -22.10 16.10 0.94
CA ALA A 54 -22.01 16.54 2.34
C ALA A 54 -21.49 15.43 3.26
N GLU A 55 -22.02 14.21 3.12
CA GLU A 55 -21.63 13.05 3.92
C GLU A 55 -20.16 12.66 3.67
N LEU A 56 -19.75 12.54 2.41
CA LEU A 56 -18.37 12.18 2.07
C LEU A 56 -17.36 13.23 2.56
N ALA A 57 -17.72 14.51 2.50
CA ALA A 57 -16.87 15.54 3.06
C ALA A 57 -16.85 15.56 4.60
N ALA A 58 -17.95 15.18 5.26
CA ALA A 58 -17.95 15.00 6.70
C ALA A 58 -17.04 13.83 7.10
N ARG A 59 -17.07 12.72 6.35
CA ARG A 59 -16.13 11.60 6.50
C ARG A 59 -14.68 12.05 6.34
N GLU A 60 -14.35 12.80 5.29
CA GLU A 60 -13.00 13.34 5.11
C GLU A 60 -12.54 14.17 6.32
N ARG A 61 -13.42 14.99 6.90
CA ARG A 61 -13.09 15.79 8.10
C ARG A 61 -12.85 14.91 9.32
N ARG A 62 -13.69 13.90 9.55
CA ARG A 62 -13.50 12.92 10.64
C ARG A 62 -12.17 12.20 10.48
N VAL A 63 -11.83 11.78 9.26
CA VAL A 63 -10.61 11.03 8.97
C VAL A 63 -9.36 11.90 9.05
N LYS A 64 -9.42 13.16 8.62
CA LYS A 64 -8.31 14.11 8.82
C LYS A 64 -7.99 14.38 10.28
N ALA A 65 -8.97 14.19 11.17
CA ALA A 65 -8.73 14.27 12.61
C ALA A 65 -8.09 12.99 13.18
N LEU A 66 -8.05 11.90 12.41
CA LEU A 66 -7.30 10.70 12.77
C LEU A 66 -5.83 10.87 12.40
N ASN A 67 -4.94 10.50 13.32
CA ASN A 67 -3.50 10.47 13.06
C ASN A 67 -3.11 9.18 12.33
N ILE A 68 -3.63 9.00 11.11
CA ILE A 68 -3.29 7.84 10.28
C ILE A 68 -1.84 7.96 9.83
N ARG A 69 -1.02 6.97 10.17
CA ARG A 69 0.43 6.91 9.90
C ARG A 69 0.74 5.88 8.83
N GLU A 70 1.87 6.09 8.16
CA GLU A 70 2.49 5.06 7.32
C GLU A 70 3.16 4.00 8.19
N LEU A 71 3.20 2.77 7.71
CA LEU A 71 3.91 1.68 8.36
C LEU A 71 5.41 1.86 8.20
N THR A 72 6.18 1.56 9.24
CA THR A 72 7.63 1.46 9.15
C THR A 72 8.05 0.35 8.18
N PRO A 73 9.25 0.42 7.58
CA PRO A 73 9.75 -0.64 6.70
C PRO A 73 9.76 -2.02 7.36
N GLU A 74 10.07 -2.06 8.66
CA GLU A 74 10.09 -3.27 9.46
C GLU A 74 8.68 -3.85 9.61
N GLN A 75 7.68 -3.02 9.95
CA GLN A 75 6.27 -3.45 9.99
C GLN A 75 5.77 -3.93 8.63
N GLN A 76 6.13 -3.23 7.54
CA GLN A 76 5.76 -3.66 6.17
C GLN A 76 6.34 -5.03 5.85
N ALA A 77 7.61 -5.29 6.20
CA ALA A 77 8.25 -6.59 6.00
C ALA A 77 7.58 -7.70 6.82
N THR A 78 7.29 -7.46 8.09
CA THR A 78 6.56 -8.41 8.95
C THR A 78 5.21 -8.76 8.36
N TYR A 79 4.38 -7.76 8.06
CA TYR A 79 3.05 -7.99 7.51
C TYR A 79 3.06 -8.65 6.14
N SER A 80 4.07 -8.37 5.30
CA SER A 80 4.24 -9.06 4.02
C SER A 80 4.55 -10.55 4.21
N GLY A 81 5.36 -10.89 5.22
CA GLY A 81 5.62 -12.27 5.61
C GLY A 81 4.36 -12.98 6.11
N ASP A 82 3.60 -12.33 7.00
CA ASP A 82 2.33 -12.86 7.51
C ASP A 82 1.32 -13.09 6.38
N TRP A 83 1.24 -12.15 5.43
CA TRP A 83 0.38 -12.29 4.26
C TRP A 83 0.76 -13.52 3.44
N THR A 84 2.05 -13.73 3.16
CA THR A 84 2.54 -14.91 2.42
C THR A 84 2.15 -16.21 3.12
N ALA A 85 2.36 -16.31 4.44
CA ALA A 85 1.99 -17.49 5.22
C ALA A 85 0.48 -17.79 5.13
N ILE A 86 -0.36 -16.76 5.17
CA ILE A 86 -1.82 -16.91 5.00
C ILE A 86 -2.18 -17.40 3.60
N GLN A 87 -1.48 -16.96 2.56
CA GLN A 87 -1.72 -17.44 1.20
C GLN A 87 -1.35 -18.91 1.02
N GLU A 88 -0.27 -19.36 1.66
CA GLU A 88 0.12 -20.78 1.67
C GLU A 88 -0.94 -21.62 2.38
N GLN A 89 -1.41 -21.18 3.54
CA GLN A 89 -2.48 -21.84 4.29
C GLN A 89 -3.80 -21.96 3.50
N PHE A 90 -4.09 -21.03 2.59
CA PHE A 90 -5.32 -21.05 1.80
C PHE A 90 -5.49 -22.32 0.97
N VAL A 91 -4.39 -22.97 0.57
CA VAL A 91 -4.43 -24.21 -0.21
C VAL A 91 -5.03 -25.36 0.60
N ASP A 92 -4.70 -25.44 1.89
CA ASP A 92 -5.10 -26.51 2.78
C ASP A 92 -6.38 -26.17 3.55
N THR A 93 -6.44 -24.97 4.13
CA THR A 93 -7.58 -24.49 4.94
C THR A 93 -8.09 -23.13 4.46
N PRO A 94 -8.83 -23.06 3.33
CA PRO A 94 -9.21 -21.79 2.68
C PRO A 94 -10.09 -20.90 3.57
N ALA A 95 -10.94 -21.51 4.40
CA ALA A 95 -11.80 -20.79 5.33
C ALA A 95 -10.98 -20.07 6.41
N GLU A 96 -10.08 -20.79 7.06
CA GLU A 96 -9.22 -20.25 8.11
C GLU A 96 -8.28 -19.17 7.56
N ALA A 97 -7.71 -19.39 6.37
CA ALA A 97 -6.86 -18.41 5.71
C ALA A 97 -7.59 -17.09 5.42
N VAL A 98 -8.85 -17.13 4.98
CA VAL A 98 -9.66 -15.91 4.79
C VAL A 98 -9.92 -15.19 6.12
N ALA A 99 -10.22 -15.93 7.20
CA ALA A 99 -10.39 -15.34 8.54
C ALA A 99 -9.09 -14.72 9.07
N ALA A 100 -7.95 -15.37 8.83
CA ALA A 100 -6.63 -14.84 9.16
C ALA A 100 -6.31 -13.58 8.37
N ALA A 101 -6.63 -13.54 7.07
CA ALA A 101 -6.47 -12.36 6.22
C ALA A 101 -7.28 -11.16 6.75
N HIS A 102 -8.53 -11.37 7.18
CA HIS A 102 -9.33 -10.32 7.80
C HIS A 102 -8.70 -9.79 9.09
N THR A 103 -8.17 -10.69 9.93
CA THR A 103 -7.49 -10.34 11.18
C THR A 103 -6.22 -9.53 10.90
N LEU A 104 -5.41 -9.96 9.93
CA LEU A 104 -4.20 -9.27 9.51
C LEU A 104 -4.49 -7.85 9.02
N ILE A 105 -5.52 -7.67 8.18
CA ILE A 105 -5.97 -6.34 7.73
C ILE A 105 -6.34 -5.45 8.91
N TRP A 106 -7.06 -5.99 9.91
CA TRP A 106 -7.45 -5.21 11.09
C TRP A 106 -6.25 -4.82 11.95
N ASN A 107 -5.23 -5.68 12.04
CA ASN A 107 -3.98 -5.36 12.73
C ASN A 107 -3.21 -4.25 12.01
N VAL A 108 -3.07 -4.33 10.68
CA VAL A 108 -2.48 -3.25 9.88
C VAL A 108 -3.23 -1.93 10.08
N MET A 109 -4.57 -1.97 10.06
CA MET A 109 -5.39 -0.78 10.31
C MET A 109 -5.14 -0.19 11.70
N ARG A 110 -5.07 -1.02 12.74
CA ARG A 110 -4.78 -0.59 14.12
C ARG A 110 -3.43 0.11 14.20
N ASP A 111 -2.39 -0.51 13.66
CA ASP A 111 -1.01 0.02 13.70
C ASP A 111 -0.88 1.34 12.93
N ARG A 112 -1.66 1.49 11.84
CA ARG A 112 -1.77 2.75 11.11
C ARG A 112 -2.61 3.80 11.83
N GLY A 113 -3.35 3.47 12.88
CA GLY A 113 -4.16 4.41 13.65
C GLY A 113 -5.61 4.58 13.17
N TYR A 114 -6.16 3.60 12.46
CA TYR A 114 -7.59 3.55 12.14
C TYR A 114 -8.43 3.18 13.37
N PRO A 115 -9.69 3.64 13.46
CA PRO A 115 -10.58 3.34 14.57
C PRO A 115 -11.14 1.91 14.48
N THR A 116 -10.35 0.93 14.91
CA THR A 116 -10.67 -0.51 14.79
C THR A 116 -11.76 -1.01 15.74
N ASP A 117 -12.16 -0.21 16.73
CA ASP A 117 -13.17 -0.59 17.73
C ASP A 117 -14.61 -0.35 17.22
N ASP A 118 -14.77 0.46 16.17
CA ASP A 118 -16.04 0.68 15.48
C ASP A 118 -15.88 0.32 14.00
N ARG A 119 -16.55 -0.77 13.60
CA ARG A 119 -16.54 -1.28 12.23
C ARG A 119 -17.03 -0.23 11.23
N THR A 120 -18.05 0.54 11.58
CA THR A 120 -18.60 1.57 10.69
C THR A 120 -17.61 2.71 10.53
N ALA A 121 -17.02 3.18 11.64
CA ALA A 121 -15.98 4.22 11.60
C ALA A 121 -14.74 3.78 10.80
N SER A 122 -14.32 2.53 10.96
CA SER A 122 -13.23 1.93 10.17
C SER A 122 -13.53 1.91 8.67
N LEU A 123 -14.72 1.45 8.27
CA LEU A 123 -15.13 1.42 6.87
C LEU A 123 -15.27 2.83 6.28
N ASP A 124 -15.80 3.78 7.05
CA ASP A 124 -15.85 5.19 6.67
C ASP A 124 -14.44 5.72 6.44
N ALA A 125 -13.49 5.41 7.33
CA ALA A 125 -12.11 5.85 7.23
C ALA A 125 -11.39 5.25 6.02
N LEU A 126 -11.55 3.96 5.79
CA LEU A 126 -11.03 3.28 4.60
C LEU A 126 -11.61 3.88 3.31
N SER A 127 -12.88 4.24 3.28
CA SER A 127 -13.51 4.81 2.07
C SER A 127 -12.87 6.12 1.61
N VAL A 128 -12.26 6.88 2.53
CA VAL A 128 -11.62 8.17 2.24
C VAL A 128 -10.28 8.01 1.51
N HIS A 129 -9.46 7.04 1.92
CA HIS A 129 -8.11 6.84 1.38
C HIS A 129 -8.02 5.69 0.38
N HIS A 130 -8.89 4.69 0.51
CA HIS A 130 -8.84 3.41 -0.19
C HIS A 130 -10.15 3.13 -0.94
N GLY A 131 -10.86 4.18 -1.38
CA GLY A 131 -12.19 4.08 -2.00
C GLY A 131 -12.28 3.13 -3.22
N ARG A 132 -11.20 3.02 -4.00
CA ARG A 132 -11.11 2.05 -5.11
C ARG A 132 -10.96 0.61 -4.63
N ALA A 133 -10.15 0.37 -3.60
CA ALA A 133 -9.98 -0.96 -3.00
C ALA A 133 -11.22 -1.40 -2.18
N MET A 134 -12.07 -0.45 -1.78
CA MET A 134 -13.34 -0.71 -1.08
C MET A 134 -14.45 -1.30 -1.95
N ALA A 135 -14.33 -1.27 -3.28
CA ALA A 135 -15.35 -1.81 -4.18
C ALA A 135 -15.55 -3.33 -3.94
N GLY A 136 -16.69 -3.69 -3.33
CA GLY A 136 -17.03 -5.08 -2.98
C GLY A 136 -16.37 -5.63 -1.71
N TYR A 137 -15.51 -4.86 -1.02
CA TYR A 137 -14.93 -5.29 0.27
C TYR A 137 -15.97 -5.36 1.39
N ARG A 138 -17.02 -4.52 1.35
CA ARG A 138 -18.15 -4.65 2.31
C ARG A 138 -18.86 -6.00 2.18
N GLN A 139 -19.03 -6.51 0.95
CA GLN A 139 -19.64 -7.83 0.72
C GLN A 139 -18.75 -8.97 1.24
N VAL A 140 -17.43 -8.79 1.16
CA VAL A 140 -16.45 -9.70 1.78
C VAL A 140 -16.59 -9.75 3.30
N MET A 141 -16.83 -8.59 3.94
CA MET A 141 -17.06 -8.52 5.39
C MET A 141 -18.35 -9.17 5.87
N GLU A 142 -19.29 -9.40 4.96
CA GLU A 142 -20.57 -10.08 5.22
C GLU A 142 -20.51 -11.58 4.91
N LEU A 143 -19.42 -12.07 4.30
CA LEU A 143 -19.27 -13.47 3.97
C LEU A 143 -19.14 -14.32 5.24
N ARG A 144 -20.05 -15.29 5.38
CA ARG A 144 -19.94 -16.36 6.38
C ARG A 144 -19.06 -17.47 5.85
N THR A 145 -17.79 -17.44 6.24
CA THR A 145 -16.74 -18.35 5.76
C THR A 145 -17.12 -19.83 5.89
N GLU A 146 -17.84 -20.20 6.96
CA GLU A 146 -18.28 -21.56 7.24
C GLU A 146 -19.31 -22.13 6.25
N SER A 147 -19.96 -21.27 5.47
CA SER A 147 -20.98 -21.66 4.47
C SER A 147 -20.59 -21.23 3.05
N ALA A 148 -19.41 -20.67 2.87
CA ALA A 148 -18.94 -20.15 1.59
C ALA A 148 -18.36 -21.27 0.72
N SER A 149 -18.61 -21.18 -0.59
CA SER A 149 -17.92 -22.06 -1.54
C SER A 149 -16.44 -21.69 -1.64
N THR A 150 -15.59 -22.64 -2.03
CA THR A 150 -14.16 -22.38 -2.25
C THR A 150 -13.91 -21.26 -3.27
N GLU A 151 -14.80 -21.11 -4.26
CA GLU A 151 -14.74 -20.00 -5.21
C GLU A 151 -14.98 -18.65 -4.54
N GLN A 152 -16.02 -18.56 -3.69
CA GLN A 152 -16.30 -17.34 -2.92
C GLN A 152 -15.15 -16.99 -1.98
N LEU A 153 -14.52 -18.00 -1.37
CA LEU A 153 -13.33 -17.82 -0.54
C LEU A 153 -12.13 -17.31 -1.36
N ARG A 154 -11.93 -17.84 -2.58
CA ARG A 154 -10.87 -17.37 -3.50
C ARG A 154 -11.09 -15.92 -3.89
N GLU A 155 -12.31 -15.57 -4.31
CA GLU A 155 -12.66 -14.20 -4.69
C GLU A 155 -12.45 -13.23 -3.52
N THR A 156 -12.84 -13.67 -2.32
CA THR A 156 -12.63 -12.93 -1.08
C THR A 156 -11.15 -12.70 -0.78
N MET A 157 -10.31 -13.74 -0.93
CA MET A 157 -8.87 -13.63 -0.74
C MET A 157 -8.23 -12.62 -1.70
N ILE A 158 -8.66 -12.59 -2.98
CA ILE A 158 -8.19 -11.61 -3.97
C ILE A 158 -8.55 -10.18 -3.54
N ARG A 159 -9.77 -9.97 -3.05
CA ARG A 159 -10.22 -8.66 -2.56
C ARG A 159 -9.49 -8.24 -1.28
N CYS A 160 -9.21 -9.17 -0.38
CA CYS A 160 -8.41 -8.92 0.81
C CYS A 160 -6.98 -8.51 0.43
N ARG A 161 -6.36 -9.21 -0.52
CA ARG A 161 -5.02 -8.86 -1.04
C ARG A 161 -4.98 -7.45 -1.57
N ALA A 162 -5.97 -7.11 -2.38
CA ALA A 162 -6.10 -5.80 -2.99
C ALA A 162 -6.15 -4.67 -1.94
N LEU A 163 -6.82 -4.89 -0.81
CA LEU A 163 -6.86 -3.93 0.29
C LEU A 163 -5.56 -3.94 1.12
N PHE A 164 -5.01 -5.13 1.39
CA PHE A 164 -3.77 -5.28 2.13
C PHE A 164 -2.60 -4.54 1.47
N GLU A 165 -2.41 -4.75 0.16
CA GLU A 165 -1.34 -4.07 -0.59
C GLU A 165 -1.53 -2.54 -0.61
N ASP A 166 -2.77 -2.07 -0.59
CA ASP A 166 -3.10 -0.65 -0.56
C ASP A 166 -2.80 -0.04 0.83
N LEU A 167 -3.16 -0.76 1.89
CA LEU A 167 -2.90 -0.36 3.29
C LEU A 167 -1.42 -0.41 3.65
N THR A 168 -0.65 -1.32 3.08
CA THR A 168 0.80 -1.44 3.31
C THR A 168 1.61 -0.52 2.40
N GLY A 169 0.99 0.14 1.41
CA GLY A 169 1.67 0.98 0.43
C GLY A 169 2.46 0.18 -0.62
N LEU A 170 2.17 -1.12 -0.76
CA LEU A 170 2.76 -2.01 -1.76
C LEU A 170 2.12 -1.83 -3.14
N ARG A 171 0.88 -1.33 -3.21
CA ARG A 171 0.14 -1.11 -4.48
C ARG A 171 0.50 0.19 -5.19
N ASP A 172 0.72 1.26 -4.43
CA ASP A 172 1.23 2.52 -4.96
C ASP A 172 2.76 2.50 -4.82
N GLY A 173 3.44 2.11 -5.90
CA GLY A 173 4.90 1.97 -5.98
C GLY A 173 5.70 3.28 -5.85
N GLN A 174 5.49 4.02 -4.76
CA GLN A 174 6.00 5.37 -4.53
C GLN A 174 6.34 5.67 -3.04
N PRO A 175 6.87 4.71 -2.26
CA PRO A 175 7.85 5.10 -1.22
C PRO A 175 9.22 4.43 -1.43
N GLY A 176 9.22 3.26 -2.07
CA GLY A 176 10.44 2.53 -2.42
C GLY A 176 11.21 3.21 -3.55
N ARG A 177 10.53 3.83 -4.52
CA ARG A 177 11.18 4.55 -5.62
C ARG A 177 11.86 5.82 -5.12
N ASP A 178 11.20 6.64 -4.30
CA ASP A 178 11.79 7.88 -3.77
C ASP A 178 12.94 7.60 -2.80
N ARG A 179 12.86 6.51 -2.01
CA ARG A 179 13.99 6.09 -1.17
C ARG A 179 15.13 5.49 -2.01
N MET A 180 14.84 4.71 -3.04
CA MET A 180 15.87 4.11 -3.91
C MET A 180 16.51 5.15 -4.82
N THR A 181 15.77 6.17 -5.28
CA THR A 181 16.32 7.33 -5.98
C THR A 181 17.14 8.17 -5.02
N ALA A 182 16.69 8.45 -3.80
CA ALA A 182 17.49 9.17 -2.80
C ALA A 182 18.78 8.41 -2.42
N ILE A 183 18.74 7.08 -2.30
CA ILE A 183 19.93 6.24 -2.07
C ILE A 183 20.86 6.27 -3.29
N ARG A 184 20.31 6.15 -4.51
CA ARG A 184 21.08 6.21 -5.76
C ARG A 184 21.70 7.59 -5.98
N GLU A 185 20.98 8.66 -5.66
CA GLU A 185 21.42 10.04 -5.79
C GLU A 185 22.50 10.38 -4.75
N ARG A 186 22.38 9.84 -3.53
CA ARG A 186 23.43 9.93 -2.51
C ARG A 186 24.69 9.13 -2.89
N ALA A 187 24.52 7.94 -3.48
CA ALA A 187 25.63 7.16 -4.03
C ALA A 187 26.27 7.81 -5.27
N ALA A 188 25.51 8.57 -6.07
CA ALA A 188 26.01 9.33 -7.21
C ALA A 188 26.74 10.63 -6.80
N GLY A 189 26.39 11.22 -5.66
CA GLY A 189 27.04 12.41 -5.11
C GLY A 189 28.46 12.17 -4.57
N ASP A 190 28.75 10.96 -4.08
CA ASP A 190 30.08 10.60 -3.56
C ASP A 190 31.09 10.17 -4.65
N GLY A 191 30.64 10.00 -5.91
CA GLY A 191 31.49 9.58 -7.03
C GLY A 191 32.03 10.69 -7.93
N ALA A 192 31.53 11.93 -7.80
CA ALA A 192 31.81 13.01 -8.77
C ALA A 192 33.08 13.83 -8.48
N ALA A 193 33.89 13.46 -7.49
CA ALA A 193 35.12 14.18 -7.13
C ALA A 193 36.44 13.49 -7.55
N ALA A 194 36.39 12.34 -8.24
CA ALA A 194 37.58 11.51 -8.46
C ALA A 194 38.06 11.39 -9.91
N ASP A 195 37.62 12.23 -10.86
CA ASP A 195 38.14 12.18 -12.22
C ASP A 195 38.38 13.57 -12.82
N ALA A 196 39.47 14.20 -12.39
CA ALA A 196 40.11 15.28 -13.12
C ALA A 196 41.46 14.75 -13.64
N PRO A 197 41.69 14.70 -14.97
CA PRO A 197 42.93 14.16 -15.49
C PRO A 197 44.06 15.20 -15.38
N ALA A 198 45.15 14.83 -14.73
CA ALA A 198 46.40 15.57 -14.74
C ALA A 198 47.12 15.41 -16.10
N PRO A 199 47.83 16.42 -16.62
CA PRO A 199 48.51 16.32 -17.89
C PRO A 199 49.94 15.77 -17.75
N GLY A 200 50.27 14.81 -18.62
CA GLY A 200 51.63 14.61 -19.14
C GLY A 200 52.46 13.49 -18.49
N ALA A 201 52.76 12.45 -19.26
CA ALA A 201 54.11 12.15 -19.76
C ALA A 201 54.15 10.73 -20.35
N SER A 202 54.50 10.66 -21.62
CA SER A 202 54.81 9.42 -22.34
C SER A 202 55.98 8.65 -21.69
N GLY A 203 55.87 7.33 -21.64
CA GLY A 203 56.93 6.45 -21.16
C GLY A 203 56.71 4.98 -21.54
N THR A 204 57.10 4.65 -22.76
CA THR A 204 57.74 3.43 -23.28
C THR A 204 57.57 2.07 -22.56
N VAL A 205 57.18 1.10 -23.38
CA VAL A 205 57.15 -0.37 -23.23
C VAL A 205 58.53 -1.01 -23.07
N ALA A 206 58.67 -2.02 -22.20
CA ALA A 206 59.51 -3.24 -22.36
C ALA A 206 59.26 -4.15 -21.13
N GLY A 207 58.77 -5.39 -21.30
CA GLY A 207 59.59 -6.63 -21.27
C GLY A 207 59.82 -7.08 -19.82
N ASP A 208 59.75 -8.33 -19.37
CA ASP A 208 59.89 -9.66 -19.96
C ASP A 208 59.70 -10.68 -18.80
N GLY A 209 59.45 -11.96 -19.13
CA GLY A 209 59.83 -13.12 -18.33
C GLY A 209 58.84 -13.61 -17.24
N THR A 210 58.15 -14.76 -17.30
CA THR A 210 58.56 -16.18 -17.50
C THR A 210 58.80 -16.94 -16.17
N VAL A 211 57.88 -17.87 -15.89
CA VAL A 211 58.07 -19.30 -15.48
C VAL A 211 57.91 -19.79 -14.03
N ALA A 212 57.15 -20.90 -13.96
CA ALA A 212 57.13 -22.08 -13.05
C ALA A 212 56.86 -21.87 -11.55
N GLY A 213 56.28 -22.81 -10.81
CA GLY A 213 55.86 -24.21 -11.02
C GLY A 213 55.04 -24.63 -9.79
N ASP A 214 54.04 -25.51 -9.93
CA ASP A 214 54.11 -26.96 -9.65
C ASP A 214 53.83 -27.36 -8.18
N GLY A 215 53.12 -28.48 -8.00
CA GLY A 215 52.83 -29.15 -6.72
C GLY A 215 51.33 -29.18 -6.36
N THR A 216 50.47 -30.13 -6.79
CA THR A 216 50.44 -31.60 -6.59
C THR A 216 50.01 -32.05 -5.17
N VAL A 217 48.74 -32.49 -5.10
CA VAL A 217 48.17 -33.71 -4.48
C VAL A 217 48.11 -33.85 -2.95
N ALA A 218 46.89 -34.12 -2.47
CA ALA A 218 46.45 -35.27 -1.63
C ALA A 218 45.37 -34.84 -0.60
N ASP A 219 44.45 -35.64 -0.08
CA ASP A 219 43.82 -36.93 -0.37
C ASP A 219 43.07 -37.33 0.93
N GLN A 220 41.96 -38.08 0.81
CA GLN A 220 41.24 -38.83 1.87
C GLN A 220 40.58 -38.03 3.03
N GLY A 221 39.39 -38.38 3.55
CA GLY A 221 38.53 -39.56 3.39
C GLY A 221 37.70 -39.77 4.68
N GLY A 222 36.51 -40.39 4.57
CA GLY A 222 35.76 -41.00 5.70
C GLY A 222 34.33 -40.45 5.89
N ARG A 223 33.29 -41.11 5.34
CA ARG A 223 32.44 -42.18 5.92
C ARG A 223 31.54 -41.69 7.06
N PHE A 224 30.22 -41.58 6.89
CA PHE A 224 29.20 -42.67 6.81
C PHE A 224 29.07 -43.46 8.13
N THR A 225 27.99 -43.19 8.88
CA THR A 225 27.17 -44.21 9.54
C THR A 225 25.72 -43.72 9.67
N ASP A 226 24.82 -44.51 9.08
CA ASP A 226 23.39 -44.58 9.36
C ASP A 226 23.05 -45.02 10.79
N ASN A 227 21.76 -44.82 11.12
CA ASN A 227 20.88 -45.73 11.87
C ASN A 227 20.57 -45.39 13.36
N PRO A 228 19.50 -45.96 13.97
CA PRO A 228 18.12 -45.45 13.96
C PRO A 228 17.56 -45.21 15.39
N GLY A 229 16.33 -44.69 15.49
CA GLY A 229 15.66 -44.44 16.78
C GLY A 229 15.17 -45.71 17.52
N PRO A 230 14.50 -45.53 18.67
CA PRO A 230 13.60 -46.53 19.21
C PRO A 230 12.14 -46.04 19.35
N THR A 231 11.26 -47.00 19.14
CA THR A 231 9.81 -47.05 19.33
C THR A 231 9.34 -47.03 20.80
N ALA A 232 8.03 -46.81 20.97
CA ALA A 232 7.17 -46.99 22.17
C ALA A 232 7.27 -45.85 23.20
N ASP A 233 6.20 -45.38 23.87
CA ASP A 233 5.08 -46.14 24.41
C ASP A 233 3.92 -45.20 24.79
N THR A 234 2.68 -45.66 24.61
CA THR A 234 1.43 -45.06 25.12
C THR A 234 0.93 -46.00 26.21
N PRO A 235 0.60 -45.57 27.45
CA PRO A 235 -0.82 -45.48 27.80
C PRO A 235 -1.20 -44.51 28.94
N ARG A 236 -2.36 -43.84 28.81
CA ARG A 236 -3.57 -44.07 29.63
C ARG A 236 -4.72 -43.16 29.20
#